data_AF-L1LF31-F1
#
_entry.id   AF-L1LF31-F1
#
_cell.length_a   1.000
_cell.length_b   1.000
_cell.length_c   1.000
_cell.angle_alpha   90.00
_cell.angle_beta   90.00
_cell.angle_gamma   90.00
#
_symmetry.space_group_name_H-M   'P 1'
#
loop_
_entity.id
_entity.type
_entity.pdbx_description
1 polymer ?
#
loop_
_entity_poly.entity_id
_entity_poly.type
_entity_poly.pdbx_seq_one_letter_code
_entity_poly.pdbx_strand_id
1 'polypeptide(L)'
;MGGDGGSIPSRVDLVRTSGYKFTRNIGGMGYLPNTQSRVTNEHLTSNKIKELRWSICALSQEPLSIPIVACKLGLLYNKKSVIEYILSKKPKSSFEHIKGLKDVKDVKFIISKDNGRFICPILRSEFSGSNRGVFIRKCGCCISEKAFKQFLKDSNTEENGCPNCGSIFRYNKALSQDQPQNTILDSDIVLLVPDLNEESLLRANLLSQSKASKS
;
A
#
# COMPACT_ATOMS: atom_id res chain seq x y z
N MET A 1 57.04 -1.88 18.69
CA MET A 1 55.60 -1.60 18.55
C MET A 1 55.45 -0.53 17.49
N GLY A 2 55.19 -0.91 16.25
CA GLY A 2 55.00 0.02 15.14
C GLY A 2 53.81 -0.50 14.34
N GLY A 3 52.66 0.15 14.52
CA GLY A 3 51.39 -0.38 14.03
C GLY A 3 50.38 0.71 13.75
N ASP A 4 50.80 1.90 13.31
CA ASP A 4 49.89 2.95 12.85
C ASP A 4 50.25 3.34 11.41
N GLY A 5 50.07 2.39 10.50
CA GLY A 5 49.96 2.66 9.07
C GLY A 5 48.59 3.26 8.76
N GLY A 6 48.33 4.47 9.25
CA GLY A 6 47.13 5.22 8.86
C GLY A 6 47.21 5.53 7.37
N SER A 7 46.32 4.94 6.57
CA SER A 7 46.20 5.25 5.15
C SER A 7 45.94 6.74 4.95
N ILE A 8 46.76 7.41 4.15
CA ILE A 8 46.60 8.82 3.80
C ILE A 8 45.24 9.01 3.11
N PRO A 9 44.32 9.84 3.64
CA PRO A 9 43.00 10.04 3.05
C PRO A 9 43.15 10.68 1.67
N SER A 10 42.48 10.10 0.68
CA SER A 10 42.47 10.63 -0.69
C SER A 10 41.52 11.83 -0.79
N ARG A 11 41.66 12.64 -1.85
CA ARG A 11 40.72 13.76 -2.12
C ARG A 11 39.27 13.29 -2.19
N VAL A 12 39.04 12.05 -2.63
CA VAL A 12 37.71 11.43 -2.71
C VAL A 12 37.11 11.17 -1.33
N ASP A 13 37.93 10.92 -0.31
CA ASP A 13 37.45 10.71 1.06
C ASP A 13 37.10 12.04 1.76
N LEU A 14 37.81 13.12 1.41
CA LEU A 14 37.68 14.43 2.05
C LEU A 14 36.59 15.31 1.41
N VAL A 15 36.39 15.21 0.09
CA VAL A 15 35.49 16.12 -0.64
C VAL A 15 34.10 15.52 -0.72
N ARG A 16 33.13 16.15 -0.06
CA ARG A 16 31.70 15.86 -0.27
C ARG A 16 31.26 16.43 -1.61
N THR A 17 31.16 15.55 -2.61
CA THR A 17 30.61 15.92 -3.93
C THR A 17 29.08 15.95 -3.85
N SER A 18 28.44 16.92 -4.51
CA SER A 18 26.98 17.00 -4.55
C SER A 18 26.41 15.76 -5.24
N GLY A 19 25.44 15.12 -4.62
CA GLY A 19 24.84 13.88 -5.14
C GLY A 19 25.63 12.60 -4.86
N TYR A 20 26.62 12.61 -3.95
CA TYR A 20 27.28 11.42 -3.43
C TYR A 20 27.09 11.32 -1.91
N LYS A 21 26.90 10.11 -1.39
CA LYS A 21 26.81 9.82 0.06
C LYS A 21 27.70 8.64 0.39
N PHE A 22 28.29 8.69 1.58
CA PHE A 22 28.96 7.55 2.18
C PHE A 22 27.94 6.43 2.44
N THR A 23 28.34 5.19 2.18
CA THR A 23 27.45 4.02 2.31
C THR A 23 26.99 3.79 3.76
N ARG A 24 27.77 4.24 4.76
CA ARG A 24 27.41 4.23 6.19
C ARG A 24 27.96 5.46 6.89
N ASN A 25 27.10 6.20 7.61
CA ASN A 25 27.49 7.33 8.47
C ASN A 25 27.84 6.89 9.90
N ILE A 26 28.56 5.78 10.03
CA ILE A 26 29.04 5.30 11.34
C ILE A 26 30.55 5.48 11.26
N GLY A 27 31.12 6.30 12.14
CA GLY A 27 32.54 6.70 12.14
C GLY A 27 33.51 5.54 12.41
N GLY A 28 33.47 4.51 11.58
CA GLY A 28 34.34 3.35 11.63
C GLY A 28 35.57 3.54 10.76
N MET A 29 36.71 3.06 11.25
CA MET A 29 37.96 3.02 10.51
C MET A 29 37.88 1.90 9.46
N GLY A 30 37.90 2.24 8.17
CA GLY A 30 37.93 1.27 7.07
C GLY A 30 37.55 1.85 5.70
N TYR A 31 37.90 1.15 4.62
CA TYR A 31 37.63 1.60 3.24
C TYR A 31 36.13 1.60 2.88
N LEU A 32 35.36 0.62 3.37
CA LEU A 32 33.92 0.51 3.09
C LEU A 32 33.07 1.69 3.61
N PRO A 33 33.16 2.10 4.89
CA PRO A 33 32.37 3.23 5.40
C PRO A 33 32.68 4.56 4.69
N ASN A 34 33.91 4.73 4.20
CA ASN A 34 34.36 5.93 3.48
C ASN A 34 34.15 5.86 1.96
N THR A 35 33.62 4.74 1.43
CA THR A 35 33.31 4.65 0.00
C THR A 35 32.13 5.56 -0.34
N GLN A 36 32.39 6.60 -1.13
CA GLN A 36 31.33 7.45 -1.67
C GLN A 36 30.59 6.73 -2.79
N SER A 37 29.31 6.48 -2.57
CA SER A 37 28.39 6.00 -3.61
C SER A 37 27.64 7.18 -4.20
N ARG A 38 27.42 7.16 -5.52
CA ARG A 38 26.51 8.13 -6.15
C ARG A 38 25.14 7.93 -5.53
N VAL A 39 24.53 8.99 -5.02
CA VAL A 39 23.13 9.00 -4.62
C VAL A 39 22.33 8.88 -5.91
N THR A 40 22.19 7.65 -6.38
CA THR A 40 21.10 7.33 -7.27
C THR A 40 19.84 7.63 -6.46
N ASN A 41 18.96 8.47 -7.00
CA ASN A 41 17.63 8.69 -6.42
C ASN A 41 16.77 7.43 -6.66
N GLU A 42 17.27 6.26 -6.26
CA GLU A 42 16.60 4.96 -6.35
C GLU A 42 15.53 4.82 -5.27
N HIS A 43 15.60 5.63 -4.20
CA HIS A 43 14.54 5.70 -3.22
C HIS A 43 13.34 6.48 -3.79
N LEU A 44 12.41 5.73 -4.39
CA LEU A 44 11.06 6.21 -4.63
C LEU A 44 10.45 6.64 -3.28
N THR A 45 9.97 7.88 -3.21
CA THR A 45 9.24 8.35 -2.02
C THR A 45 7.97 7.53 -1.85
N SER A 46 7.49 7.38 -0.60
CA SER A 46 6.24 6.65 -0.31
C SER A 46 5.08 7.13 -1.20
N ASN A 47 4.95 8.44 -1.41
CA ASN A 47 3.92 9.02 -2.29
C ASN A 47 4.04 8.55 -3.74
N LYS A 48 5.27 8.45 -4.27
CA LYS A 48 5.50 8.00 -5.64
C LYS A 48 5.22 6.51 -5.79
N ILE A 49 5.55 5.70 -4.78
CA ILE A 49 5.19 4.27 -4.73
C ILE A 49 3.66 4.11 -4.74
N LYS A 50 2.93 4.93 -3.96
CA LYS A 50 1.46 4.90 -3.96
C LYS A 50 0.87 5.33 -5.29
N GLU A 51 1.42 6.37 -5.92
CA GLU A 51 0.97 6.79 -7.25
C GLU A 51 1.14 5.67 -8.29
N LEU A 52 2.27 4.95 -8.26
CA LEU A 52 2.48 3.78 -9.10
C LEU A 52 1.44 2.67 -8.82
N ARG A 53 1.16 2.37 -7.54
CA ARG A 53 0.15 1.38 -7.13
C ARG A 53 -1.28 1.72 -7.57
N TRP A 54 -1.58 2.99 -7.80
CA TRP A 54 -2.85 3.43 -8.38
C TRP A 54 -2.92 3.24 -9.90
N SER A 55 -1.82 2.95 -10.57
CA SER A 55 -1.78 2.78 -12.03
C SER A 55 -1.45 1.36 -12.48
N ILE A 56 -0.85 0.55 -11.60
CA ILE A 56 -0.26 -0.75 -11.94
C ILE A 56 -0.91 -1.88 -11.12
N CYS A 57 -1.18 -3.01 -11.77
CA CYS A 57 -1.64 -4.24 -11.17
C CYS A 57 -0.55 -4.84 -10.27
N ALA A 58 -0.84 -5.08 -9.00
CA ALA A 58 0.15 -5.61 -8.06
C ALA A 58 0.65 -7.03 -8.43
N LEU A 59 -0.14 -7.81 -9.19
CA LEU A 59 0.19 -9.19 -9.55
C LEU A 59 0.93 -9.32 -10.90
N SER A 60 0.43 -8.64 -11.95
CA SER A 60 1.00 -8.71 -13.30
C SER A 60 1.99 -7.60 -13.62
N GLN A 61 2.02 -6.53 -12.82
CA GLN A 61 2.82 -5.31 -13.06
C GLN A 61 2.45 -4.55 -14.35
N GLU A 62 1.32 -4.91 -14.96
CA GLU A 62 0.74 -4.21 -16.11
C GLU A 62 -0.15 -3.05 -15.65
N PRO A 63 -0.46 -2.08 -16.53
CA PRO A 63 -1.41 -1.03 -16.21
C PRO A 63 -2.78 -1.60 -15.82
N LEU A 64 -3.45 -0.92 -14.88
CA LEU A 64 -4.78 -1.32 -14.41
C LEU A 64 -5.81 -1.11 -15.53
N SER A 65 -6.56 -2.16 -15.82
CA SER A 65 -7.64 -2.16 -16.80
C SER A 65 -8.94 -2.62 -16.16
N ILE A 66 -10.05 -1.95 -16.48
CA ILE A 66 -11.38 -2.37 -16.03
C ILE A 66 -11.71 -3.71 -16.70
N PRO A 67 -12.20 -4.73 -15.96
CA PRO A 67 -12.61 -4.73 -14.55
C PRO A 67 -11.45 -4.89 -13.55
N ILE A 68 -11.47 -4.06 -12.52
CA ILE A 68 -10.47 -4.02 -11.43
C ILE A 68 -11.05 -4.69 -10.18
N VAL A 69 -10.21 -5.43 -9.47
CA VAL A 69 -10.56 -6.08 -8.20
C VAL A 69 -9.60 -5.65 -7.10
N ALA A 70 -10.09 -5.59 -5.86
CA ALA A 70 -9.30 -5.33 -4.67
C ALA A 70 -9.31 -6.52 -3.70
N CYS A 71 -8.20 -6.73 -2.99
CA CYS A 71 -8.11 -7.74 -1.93
C CYS A 71 -8.30 -7.14 -0.53
N LYS A 72 -8.31 -8.01 0.49
CA LYS A 72 -8.39 -7.63 1.92
C LYS A 72 -7.25 -6.71 2.39
N LEU A 73 -6.10 -6.78 1.73
CA LEU A 73 -4.94 -5.93 2.04
C LEU A 73 -5.04 -4.54 1.41
N GLY A 74 -6.03 -4.29 0.53
CA GLY A 74 -6.15 -3.00 -0.16
C GLY A 74 -5.31 -2.87 -1.43
N LEU A 75 -4.76 -3.97 -1.94
CA LEU A 75 -4.04 -3.99 -3.21
C LEU A 75 -5.02 -4.13 -4.39
N LEU A 76 -4.68 -3.51 -5.51
CA LEU A 76 -5.47 -3.49 -6.74
C LEU A 76 -4.90 -4.48 -7.78
N TYR A 77 -5.81 -5.15 -8.48
CA TYR A 77 -5.46 -6.14 -9.48
C TYR A 77 -6.39 -6.06 -10.69
N ASN A 78 -5.85 -6.47 -11.84
CA ASN A 78 -6.66 -6.78 -13.02
C ASN A 78 -7.40 -8.11 -12.78
N LYS A 79 -8.71 -8.14 -13.02
CA LYS A 79 -9.52 -9.35 -12.80
C LYS A 79 -9.00 -10.56 -13.59
N LYS A 80 -8.55 -10.33 -14.83
CA LYS A 80 -7.97 -11.36 -15.70
C LYS A 80 -6.75 -12.03 -15.05
N SER A 81 -5.78 -11.23 -14.61
CA SER A 81 -4.55 -11.72 -14.00
C SER A 81 -4.81 -12.50 -12.71
N VAL A 82 -5.80 -12.10 -11.91
CA VAL A 82 -6.18 -12.83 -10.69
C VAL A 82 -6.78 -14.20 -11.02
N ILE A 83 -7.65 -14.27 -12.04
CA ILE A 83 -8.25 -15.53 -12.49
C ILE A 83 -7.16 -16.49 -12.98
N GLU A 84 -6.25 -16.01 -13.83
CA GLU A 84 -5.10 -16.78 -14.31
C GLU A 84 -4.23 -17.30 -13.17
N TYR A 85 -3.96 -16.46 -12.16
CA TYR A 85 -3.22 -16.86 -10.98
C TYR A 85 -3.91 -17.97 -10.18
N ILE A 86 -5.22 -17.83 -9.91
CA ILE A 86 -6.01 -18.85 -9.21
C ILE A 86 -6.00 -20.17 -10.01
N LEU A 87 -6.15 -20.11 -11.33
CA LEU A 87 -6.12 -21.29 -12.20
C LEU A 87 -4.75 -21.97 -12.21
N SER A 88 -3.66 -21.19 -12.18
CA SER A 88 -2.29 -21.71 -12.20
C SER A 88 -1.93 -22.54 -10.96
N LYS A 89 -2.65 -22.36 -9.83
CA LYS A 89 -2.41 -23.00 -8.53
C LYS A 89 -0.97 -22.92 -8.00
N LYS A 90 -0.14 -22.01 -8.54
CA LYS A 90 1.24 -21.80 -8.11
C LYS A 90 1.27 -20.69 -7.06
N PRO A 91 1.44 -20.99 -5.77
CA PRO A 91 1.48 -19.96 -4.74
C PRO A 91 2.72 -19.09 -4.94
N LYS A 92 2.50 -17.78 -5.15
CA LYS A 92 3.56 -16.78 -5.02
C LYS A 92 3.57 -16.29 -3.58
N SER A 93 4.73 -16.27 -2.92
CA SER A 93 4.87 -15.92 -1.49
C SER A 93 4.21 -14.58 -1.13
N SER A 94 4.25 -13.60 -2.04
CA SER A 94 3.63 -12.27 -1.80
C SER A 94 2.10 -12.25 -1.88
N PHE A 95 1.46 -13.29 -2.45
CA PHE A 95 0.03 -13.34 -2.80
C PHE A 95 -0.70 -14.59 -2.25
N GLU A 96 -0.19 -15.20 -1.20
CA GLU A 96 -0.81 -16.39 -0.55
C GLU A 96 -2.21 -16.12 0.05
N HIS A 97 -2.55 -14.85 0.27
CA HIS A 97 -3.85 -14.42 0.78
C HIS A 97 -4.99 -14.53 -0.24
N ILE A 98 -4.66 -14.69 -1.54
CA ILE A 98 -5.66 -14.88 -2.60
C ILE A 98 -5.75 -16.37 -2.91
N LYS A 99 -6.73 -17.05 -2.31
CA LYS A 99 -6.96 -18.49 -2.54
C LYS A 99 -8.13 -18.74 -3.47
N GLY A 100 -9.10 -17.82 -3.49
CA GLY A 100 -10.22 -17.89 -4.42
C GLY A 100 -10.89 -16.56 -4.66
N LEU A 101 -11.95 -16.58 -5.47
CA LEU A 101 -12.72 -15.40 -5.85
C LEU A 101 -13.43 -14.71 -4.66
N LYS A 102 -13.59 -15.39 -3.53
CA LYS A 102 -14.15 -14.80 -2.31
C LYS A 102 -13.21 -13.79 -1.66
N ASP A 103 -11.89 -13.95 -1.86
CA ASP A 103 -10.87 -13.10 -1.23
C ASP A 103 -10.69 -11.74 -1.91
N VAL A 104 -11.18 -11.63 -3.14
CA VAL A 104 -11.17 -10.41 -3.95
C VAL A 104 -12.60 -9.93 -4.21
N LYS A 105 -12.77 -8.65 -4.49
CA LYS A 105 -14.06 -8.07 -4.83
C LYS A 105 -13.90 -7.04 -5.94
N ASP A 106 -14.86 -7.02 -6.86
CA ASP A 106 -14.91 -6.04 -7.95
C ASP A 106 -15.09 -4.63 -7.39
N VAL A 107 -14.29 -3.70 -7.91
CA VAL A 107 -14.27 -2.30 -7.49
C VAL A 107 -14.76 -1.43 -8.62
N LYS A 108 -15.74 -0.57 -8.33
CA LYS A 108 -16.27 0.39 -9.30
C LYS A 108 -15.53 1.71 -9.18
N PHE A 109 -14.64 1.97 -10.14
CA PHE A 109 -13.97 3.25 -10.29
C PHE A 109 -14.61 4.09 -11.41
N ILE A 110 -14.61 5.40 -11.20
CA ILE A 110 -14.90 6.37 -12.26
C ILE A 110 -13.55 6.82 -12.80
N ILE A 111 -13.37 6.79 -14.12
CA ILE A 111 -12.14 7.23 -14.78
C ILE A 111 -12.36 8.64 -15.35
N SER A 112 -11.40 9.54 -15.11
CA SER A 112 -11.35 10.85 -15.75
C SER A 112 -11.09 10.69 -17.25
N LYS A 113 -11.91 11.31 -18.10
CA LYS A 113 -11.67 11.31 -19.55
C LYS A 113 -10.38 12.04 -19.93
N ASP A 114 -9.97 13.02 -19.12
CA ASP A 114 -8.86 13.91 -19.44
C ASP A 114 -7.51 13.28 -19.09
N ASN A 115 -7.42 12.63 -17.93
CA ASN A 115 -6.16 12.15 -17.35
C ASN A 115 -6.05 10.63 -17.22
N GLY A 116 -7.13 9.88 -17.47
CA GLY A 116 -7.19 8.43 -17.23
C GLY A 116 -7.06 8.03 -15.75
N ARG A 117 -7.11 9.00 -14.82
CA ARG A 117 -6.97 8.79 -13.38
C ARG A 117 -8.30 8.38 -12.74
N PHE A 118 -8.23 7.64 -11.63
CA PHE A 118 -9.41 7.26 -10.87
C PHE A 118 -9.93 8.42 -10.03
N ILE A 119 -11.24 8.63 -10.06
CA ILE A 119 -11.95 9.71 -9.36
C ILE A 119 -12.89 9.15 -8.31
N CYS A 120 -12.95 9.81 -7.16
CA CYS A 120 -13.95 9.56 -6.13
C CYS A 120 -15.35 10.04 -6.58
N PRO A 121 -16.42 9.22 -6.49
CA PRO A 121 -17.76 9.60 -6.93
C PRO A 121 -18.37 10.78 -6.14
N ILE A 122 -17.95 10.97 -4.88
CA ILE A 122 -18.55 11.98 -3.98
C ILE A 122 -17.78 13.30 -4.07
N LEU A 123 -16.48 13.29 -3.74
CA LEU A 123 -15.66 14.50 -3.74
C LEU A 123 -15.18 14.93 -5.13
N ARG A 124 -15.34 14.08 -6.15
CA ARG A 124 -14.74 14.27 -7.48
C ARG A 124 -13.22 14.52 -7.47
N SER A 125 -12.56 14.16 -6.36
CA SER A 125 -11.12 14.24 -6.21
C SER A 125 -10.44 13.04 -6.85
N GLU A 126 -9.33 13.27 -7.54
CA GLU A 126 -8.48 12.20 -8.06
C GLU A 126 -7.80 11.43 -6.92
N PHE A 127 -7.77 10.10 -7.05
CA PHE A 127 -6.96 9.24 -6.21
C PHE A 127 -5.49 9.36 -6.62
N SER A 128 -4.63 9.57 -5.63
CA SER A 128 -3.20 9.81 -5.85
C SER A 128 -2.39 9.28 -4.67
N GLY A 129 -1.07 9.46 -4.70
CA GLY A 129 -0.22 9.10 -3.56
C GLY A 129 -0.55 9.86 -2.27
N SER A 130 -1.18 11.05 -2.39
CA SER A 130 -1.63 11.85 -1.25
C SER A 130 -3.10 11.58 -0.90
N ASN A 131 -3.96 11.42 -1.91
CA ASN A 131 -5.38 11.16 -1.71
C ASN A 131 -5.65 9.66 -1.69
N ARG A 132 -5.75 9.09 -0.48
CA ARG A 132 -6.07 7.68 -0.26
C ARG A 132 -7.57 7.40 -0.51
N GLY A 133 -7.84 6.15 -0.87
CA GLY A 133 -9.19 5.63 -1.10
C GLY A 133 -9.58 4.59 -0.05
N VAL A 134 -10.87 4.55 0.25
CA VAL A 134 -11.54 3.56 1.09
C VAL A 134 -12.47 2.76 0.19
N PHE A 135 -12.42 1.44 0.34
CA PHE A 135 -13.23 0.48 -0.39
C PHE A 135 -14.18 -0.24 0.56
N ILE A 136 -15.47 -0.30 0.20
CA ILE A 136 -16.47 -1.06 0.95
C ILE A 136 -16.73 -2.38 0.24
N ARG A 137 -16.45 -3.50 0.89
CA ARG A 137 -16.47 -4.84 0.30
C ARG A 137 -17.87 -5.36 -0.04
N LYS A 138 -18.89 -4.96 0.71
CA LYS A 138 -20.28 -5.38 0.44
C LYS A 138 -20.77 -4.87 -0.91
N CYS A 139 -20.57 -3.58 -1.21
CA CYS A 139 -21.07 -2.95 -2.43
C CYS A 139 -20.06 -2.76 -3.56
N GLY A 140 -18.76 -2.76 -3.24
CA GLY A 140 -17.71 -2.53 -4.23
C GLY A 140 -17.48 -1.05 -4.56
N CYS A 141 -18.06 -0.12 -3.78
CA CYS A 141 -17.86 1.32 -3.99
C CYS A 141 -16.52 1.78 -3.41
N CYS A 142 -15.85 2.67 -4.15
CA CYS A 142 -14.64 3.35 -3.71
C CYS A 142 -14.88 4.83 -3.46
N ILE A 143 -14.43 5.31 -2.30
CA ILE A 143 -14.65 6.67 -1.82
C ILE A 143 -13.32 7.21 -1.29
N SER A 144 -13.12 8.53 -1.28
CA SER A 144 -11.94 9.12 -0.63
C SER A 144 -11.99 8.97 0.88
N GLU A 145 -10.84 8.72 1.51
CA GLU A 145 -10.72 8.65 2.97
C GLU A 145 -11.24 9.92 3.66
N LYS A 146 -11.01 11.10 3.06
CA LYS A 146 -11.49 12.39 3.59
C LYS A 146 -13.03 12.43 3.66
N ALA A 147 -13.69 12.01 2.60
CA ALA A 147 -15.15 11.96 2.53
C ALA A 147 -15.71 10.94 3.53
N PHE A 148 -15.06 9.78 3.62
CA PHE A 148 -15.49 8.71 4.51
C PHE A 148 -15.36 9.12 5.98
N LYS A 149 -14.27 9.80 6.37
CA LYS A 149 -14.08 10.32 7.72
C LYS A 149 -15.11 11.40 8.08
N GLN A 150 -15.55 12.22 7.13
CA GLN A 150 -16.62 13.19 7.37
C GLN A 150 -17.94 12.47 7.62
N PHE A 151 -18.29 11.52 6.77
CA PHE A 151 -19.51 10.72 6.90
C PHE A 151 -19.62 9.95 8.23
N LEU A 152 -18.50 9.45 8.74
CA LEU A 152 -18.43 8.72 10.03
C LEU A 152 -18.56 9.62 11.27
N LYS A 153 -18.42 10.95 11.12
CA LYS A 153 -18.68 11.87 12.24
C LYS A 153 -20.18 12.06 12.47
N ASP A 154 -20.95 12.04 11.38
CA ASP A 154 -22.38 12.30 11.41
C ASP A 154 -23.20 11.06 11.80
N SER A 155 -22.63 9.86 11.61
CA SER A 155 -23.24 8.58 11.95
C SER A 155 -22.67 8.01 13.27
N ASN A 156 -23.54 7.86 14.28
CA ASN A 156 -23.19 7.31 15.59
C ASN A 156 -23.60 5.84 15.78
N THR A 157 -24.07 5.17 14.71
CA THR A 157 -24.61 3.81 14.77
C THR A 157 -23.62 2.80 14.17
N GLU A 158 -23.65 1.55 14.64
CA GLU A 158 -22.78 0.45 14.18
C GLU A 158 -23.13 -0.04 12.76
N GLU A 159 -24.37 0.23 12.31
CA GLU A 159 -24.87 -0.08 10.98
C GLU A 159 -24.96 1.20 10.15
N ASN A 160 -24.07 1.32 9.17
CA ASN A 160 -23.98 2.51 8.32
C ASN A 160 -24.26 2.16 6.86
N GLY A 161 -24.95 3.07 6.17
CA GLY A 161 -25.20 2.97 4.73
C GLY A 161 -24.03 3.52 3.92
N CYS A 162 -23.68 2.87 2.81
CA CYS A 162 -22.67 3.37 1.89
C CYS A 162 -23.09 4.75 1.33
N PRO A 163 -22.25 5.80 1.41
CA PRO A 163 -22.64 7.13 0.97
C PRO A 163 -22.81 7.27 -0.56
N ASN A 164 -22.43 6.24 -1.33
CA ASN A 164 -22.64 6.22 -2.78
C ASN A 164 -23.86 5.38 -3.22
N CYS A 165 -24.25 4.34 -2.46
CA CYS A 165 -25.28 3.39 -2.91
C CYS A 165 -26.27 2.93 -1.84
N GLY A 166 -26.12 3.39 -0.59
CA GLY A 166 -27.01 3.04 0.52
C GLY A 166 -26.86 1.63 1.08
N SER A 167 -25.98 0.79 0.53
CA SER A 167 -25.78 -0.58 1.04
C SER A 167 -25.31 -0.56 2.49
N ILE A 168 -25.94 -1.37 3.33
CA ILE A 168 -25.59 -1.49 4.74
C ILE A 168 -24.25 -2.21 4.86
N PHE A 169 -23.36 -1.66 5.69
CA PHE A 169 -22.08 -2.27 6.03
C PHE A 169 -21.84 -2.15 7.54
N ARG A 170 -21.06 -3.08 8.09
CA ARG A 170 -20.66 -3.05 9.50
C ARG A 170 -19.33 -2.33 9.67
N TYR A 171 -19.28 -1.41 10.63
CA TYR A 171 -18.06 -0.68 10.97
C TYR A 171 -17.94 -0.47 12.48
N ASN A 172 -16.85 -0.99 13.05
CA ASN A 172 -16.56 -0.82 14.47
C ASN A 172 -15.65 0.39 14.68
N LYS A 173 -16.22 1.50 15.16
CA LYS A 173 -15.51 2.77 15.43
C LYS A 173 -14.43 2.63 16.50
N ALA A 174 -14.59 1.73 17.47
CA ALA A 174 -13.67 1.52 18.59
C ALA A 174 -12.23 1.12 18.18
N LEU A 175 -12.05 0.55 16.98
CA LEU A 175 -10.72 0.17 16.47
C LEU A 175 -9.94 1.34 15.84
N SER A 176 -10.57 2.52 15.69
CA SER A 176 -10.00 3.63 14.90
C SER A 176 -9.35 4.76 15.71
N GLN A 177 -9.51 4.80 17.04
CA GLN A 177 -9.05 5.92 17.87
C GLN A 177 -7.67 5.71 18.51
N ASP A 178 -7.27 4.48 18.86
CA ASP A 178 -6.08 4.27 19.71
C ASP A 178 -4.83 3.71 19.01
N GLN A 179 -4.89 3.38 17.70
CA GLN A 179 -3.69 3.08 16.92
C GLN A 179 -3.79 3.70 15.51
N PRO A 180 -2.89 4.64 15.13
CA PRO A 180 -2.92 5.23 13.81
C PRO A 180 -2.53 4.25 12.69
N GLN A 181 -2.18 2.99 13.01
CA GLN A 181 -1.53 2.07 12.06
C GLN A 181 -1.91 0.58 12.15
N ASN A 182 -2.91 0.13 12.91
CA ASN A 182 -3.19 -1.32 12.97
C ASN A 182 -4.67 -1.63 13.27
N THR A 183 -5.34 -2.34 12.34
CA THR A 183 -5.95 -3.69 12.49
C THR A 183 -7.35 -3.66 13.12
N ILE A 184 -8.42 -4.16 12.48
CA ILE A 184 -8.79 -5.56 12.23
C ILE A 184 -9.95 -5.52 11.21
N LEU A 185 -9.82 -6.01 9.97
CA LEU A 185 -10.09 -7.39 9.51
C LEU A 185 -11.41 -8.07 9.91
N ASP A 186 -12.38 -7.35 10.47
CA ASP A 186 -13.77 -7.84 10.56
C ASP A 186 -14.84 -6.78 10.21
N SER A 187 -14.41 -5.59 9.80
CA SER A 187 -15.29 -4.57 9.23
C SER A 187 -15.25 -4.65 7.71
N ASP A 188 -16.38 -4.41 7.04
CA ASP A 188 -16.53 -4.49 5.59
C ASP A 188 -15.73 -3.43 4.79
N ILE A 189 -14.79 -2.75 5.44
CA ILE A 189 -14.07 -1.58 4.96
C ILE A 189 -12.58 -1.89 4.86
N VAL A 190 -11.99 -1.51 3.72
CA VAL A 190 -10.58 -1.71 3.42
C VAL A 190 -9.99 -0.40 2.93
N LEU A 191 -8.81 -0.02 3.44
CA LEU A 191 -8.04 1.09 2.90
C LEU A 191 -7.29 0.62 1.66
N LEU A 192 -7.44 1.35 0.55
CA LEU A 192 -6.76 1.06 -0.70
C LEU A 192 -5.36 1.68 -0.72
N VAL A 193 -4.44 0.97 -1.37
CA VAL A 193 -3.05 1.39 -1.60
C VAL A 193 -2.35 1.70 -0.27
N PRO A 194 -2.19 0.69 0.61
CA PRO A 194 -1.42 0.86 1.84
C PRO A 194 0.04 1.22 1.55
N ASP A 195 0.70 1.81 2.54
CA ASP A 195 2.17 1.94 2.56
C ASP A 195 2.86 0.57 2.65
N LEU A 196 4.17 0.52 2.36
CA LEU A 196 4.95 -0.72 2.49
C LEU A 196 4.93 -1.29 3.92
N ASN A 197 5.01 -0.40 4.93
CA ASN A 197 4.96 -0.79 6.34
C ASN A 197 3.55 -1.23 6.74
N GLU A 198 2.52 -0.53 6.27
CA GLU A 198 1.12 -0.90 6.53
C GLU A 198 0.81 -2.26 5.89
N GLU A 199 1.27 -2.50 4.65
CA GLU A 199 1.11 -3.76 3.95
C GLU A 199 1.80 -4.93 4.66
N SER A 200 3.01 -4.73 5.18
CA SER A 200 3.74 -5.78 5.91
C SER A 200 3.03 -6.15 7.21
N LEU A 201 2.52 -5.15 7.94
CA LEU A 201 1.68 -5.36 9.13
C LEU A 201 0.39 -6.12 8.78
N LEU A 202 -0.37 -5.65 7.79
CA LEU A 202 -1.61 -6.31 7.37
C LEU A 202 -1.39 -7.76 6.93
N ARG A 203 -0.27 -8.06 6.25
CA ARG A 203 0.13 -9.43 5.92
C ARG A 203 0.39 -10.28 7.16
N ALA A 204 1.14 -9.76 8.12
CA ALA A 204 1.41 -10.47 9.37
C ALA A 204 0.11 -10.81 10.12
N ASN A 205 -0.87 -9.89 10.12
CA ASN A 205 -2.17 -10.11 10.75
C ASN A 205 -3.04 -11.14 10.02
N LEU A 206 -3.02 -11.18 8.69
CA LEU A 206 -3.72 -12.25 7.95
C LEU A 206 -3.10 -13.62 8.23
N LEU A 207 -1.77 -13.69 8.36
CA LEU A 207 -1.08 -14.93 8.69
C LEU A 207 -1.42 -15.41 10.11
N SER A 208 -1.48 -14.52 11.10
CA SER A 208 -1.87 -14.89 12.46
C SER A 208 -3.32 -15.40 12.54
N GLN A 209 -4.26 -14.75 11.87
CA GLN A 209 -5.66 -15.22 11.77
C GLN A 209 -5.78 -16.60 11.11
N SER A 210 -4.96 -16.87 10.09
CA SER A 210 -4.94 -18.17 9.40
C SER A 210 -4.39 -19.31 10.27
N LYS A 211 -3.54 -18.99 11.27
CA LYS A 211 -3.06 -19.95 12.26
C LYS A 211 -4.11 -20.21 13.34
N ALA A 212 -4.75 -19.16 13.84
CA ALA A 212 -5.79 -19.25 14.87
C ALA A 212 -7.06 -20.02 14.43
N SER A 213 -7.35 -20.06 13.13
CA SER A 213 -8.48 -20.83 12.58
C SER A 213 -8.17 -22.31 12.31
N LYS A 214 -6.90 -22.73 12.45
CA LYS A 214 -6.46 -24.12 12.25
C LYS A 214 -6.15 -24.86 13.56
N SER A 215 -6.05 -24.13 14.67
CA SER A 215 -5.99 -24.66 16.04
C SER A 215 -7.40 -24.86 16.58
#